data_AF-A0A2P5N868-F1
#
_entry.id   AF-A0A2P5N868-F1
#
_cell.length_a   1.000
_cell.length_b   1.000
_cell.length_c   1.000
_cell.angle_alpha   90.00
_cell.angle_beta   90.00
_cell.angle_gamma   90.00
#
_symmetry.space_group_name_H-M   'P 1'
#
loop_
_entity.id
_entity.type
_entity.pdbx_description
1 polymer ?
#
loop_
_entity_poly.entity_id
_entity_poly.type
_entity_poly.pdbx_seq_one_letter_code
_entity_poly.pdbx_strand_id
1 'polypeptide(L)'
;MKLLLQYLSLCWFRNNPSEIVPTKPFMIKTVVFYLAVGMIVEFLIADVEGILEVMLRIFMAFSSIATLLFFLRQIPRFQQLFTAIFMCENFIMALATGTEIVYFWMVMAHNEDAERISIAAGVVLVIWYIAIVSYILRQMFLYRLSISVILAVSYFVLTYGLPMLFMDI
;
A
#
# COMPACT_ATOMS: atom_id res chain seq x y z
N MET A 1 3.14 19.87 -7.09
CA MET A 1 3.91 19.59 -5.85
C MET A 1 3.05 19.65 -4.57
N LYS A 2 2.17 20.65 -4.37
CA LYS A 2 1.29 20.71 -3.18
C LYS A 2 0.44 19.44 -2.95
N LEU A 3 -0.14 18.87 -4.02
CA LEU A 3 -0.95 17.64 -3.91
C LEU A 3 -0.15 16.44 -3.38
N LEU A 4 1.07 16.24 -3.89
CA LEU A 4 1.92 15.09 -3.56
C LEU A 4 2.36 15.15 -2.09
N LEU A 5 2.75 16.33 -1.62
CA LEU A 5 3.03 16.59 -0.19
C LEU A 5 1.79 16.40 0.70
N GLN A 6 0.59 16.79 0.23
CA GLN A 6 -0.65 16.57 0.96
C GLN A 6 -0.96 15.07 1.11
N TYR A 7 -0.75 14.27 0.07
CA TYR A 7 -0.86 12.81 0.17
C TYR A 7 0.27 12.15 0.96
N LEU A 8 1.50 12.67 0.92
CA LEU A 8 2.56 12.14 1.77
C LEU A 8 2.28 12.39 3.26
N SER A 9 1.72 13.56 3.58
CA SER A 9 1.30 13.88 4.95
C SER A 9 0.09 13.07 5.44
N LEU A 10 -0.68 12.44 4.53
CA LEU A 10 -1.70 11.44 4.89
C LEU A 10 -1.04 10.18 5.48
N CYS A 11 0.14 9.79 4.98
CA CYS A 11 0.92 8.67 5.51
C CYS A 11 1.40 8.93 6.96
N TRP A 12 1.36 10.20 7.39
CA TRP A 12 1.73 10.67 8.73
C TRP A 12 0.52 11.15 9.54
N PHE A 13 -0.70 10.73 9.16
CA PHE A 13 -1.96 11.03 9.86
C PHE A 13 -2.31 12.53 9.97
N ARG A 14 -1.70 13.41 9.17
CA ARG A 14 -1.78 14.86 9.37
C ARG A 14 -2.88 15.55 8.56
N ASN A 15 -3.28 14.97 7.43
CA ASN A 15 -4.27 15.54 6.53
C ASN A 15 -5.57 14.73 6.48
N ASN A 16 -6.65 15.38 6.05
CA ASN A 16 -7.94 14.74 5.84
C ASN A 16 -8.09 14.28 4.37
N PRO A 17 -8.24 12.97 4.09
CA PRO A 17 -8.35 12.45 2.73
C PRO A 17 -9.62 12.93 2.00
N SER A 18 -10.67 13.29 2.75
CA SER A 18 -11.95 13.73 2.19
C SER A 18 -11.90 15.11 1.53
N GLU A 19 -10.90 15.92 1.86
CA GLU A 19 -10.72 17.28 1.31
C GLU A 19 -9.83 17.29 0.06
N ILE A 20 -9.17 16.17 -0.25
CA ILE A 20 -8.19 16.08 -1.33
C ILE A 20 -8.86 15.41 -2.53
N VAL A 21 -9.22 16.21 -3.53
CA VAL A 21 -9.81 15.71 -4.78
C VAL A 21 -8.69 15.48 -5.82
N PRO A 22 -8.35 14.23 -6.16
CA PRO A 22 -7.36 13.96 -7.19
C PRO A 22 -7.94 14.26 -8.58
N THR A 23 -7.08 14.74 -9.47
CA THR A 23 -7.41 14.81 -10.90
C THR A 23 -7.17 13.44 -11.55
N LYS A 24 -7.98 13.05 -12.54
CA LYS A 24 -7.81 11.81 -13.33
C LYS A 24 -6.35 11.53 -13.77
N PRO A 25 -5.60 12.51 -14.33
CA PRO A 25 -4.20 12.28 -14.72
C PRO A 25 -3.27 12.01 -13.53
N PHE A 26 -3.59 12.50 -12.33
CA PHE A 26 -2.79 12.25 -11.13
C PHE A 26 -2.96 10.81 -10.64
N MET A 27 -4.18 10.27 -10.68
CA MET A 27 -4.45 8.87 -10.36
C MET A 27 -3.67 7.92 -11.29
N ILE A 28 -3.72 8.15 -12.61
CA ILE A 28 -3.00 7.32 -13.59
C ILE A 28 -1.49 7.36 -13.33
N LYS A 29 -0.92 8.55 -13.08
CA LYS A 29 0.50 8.67 -12.74
C LYS A 29 0.89 7.88 -11.49
N THR A 30 0.02 7.85 -10.48
CA THR A 30 0.26 7.11 -9.23
C THR A 30 0.25 5.59 -9.48
N VAL A 31 -0.69 5.10 -10.29
CA VAL A 31 -0.76 3.69 -10.69
C VAL A 31 0.43 3.30 -11.55
N VAL A 32 0.80 4.12 -12.53
CA VAL A 32 1.95 3.86 -13.40
C VAL A 32 3.25 3.87 -12.60
N PHE A 33 3.39 4.79 -11.64
CA PHE A 33 4.55 4.84 -10.75
C PHE A 33 4.63 3.56 -9.90
N TYR A 34 3.52 3.14 -9.31
CA TYR A 34 3.43 1.90 -8.54
C TYR A 34 3.79 0.68 -9.39
N LEU A 35 3.24 0.59 -10.60
CA LEU A 35 3.54 -0.46 -11.56
C LEU A 35 5.03 -0.50 -11.91
N ALA A 36 5.61 0.65 -12.26
CA ALA A 36 7.00 0.73 -12.67
C ALA A 36 7.94 0.33 -11.52
N VAL A 37 7.71 0.86 -10.31
CA VAL A 37 8.54 0.53 -9.14
C VAL A 37 8.34 -0.93 -8.72
N GLY A 38 7.09 -1.38 -8.63
CA GLY A 38 6.77 -2.76 -8.28
C GLY A 38 7.38 -3.76 -9.26
N MET A 39 7.26 -3.53 -10.57
CA MET A 39 7.89 -4.39 -11.57
C MET A 39 9.41 -4.39 -11.45
N ILE A 40 10.07 -3.25 -11.19
CA ILE A 40 11.53 -3.21 -11.04
C ILE A 40 11.98 -4.02 -9.81
N VAL A 41 11.29 -3.87 -8.69
CA VAL A 41 11.63 -4.57 -7.43
C VAL A 41 11.38 -6.06 -7.57
N GLU A 42 10.20 -6.47 -8.02
CA GLU A 42 9.84 -7.88 -8.11
C GLU A 42 10.58 -8.59 -9.24
N PHE A 43 10.93 -7.90 -10.33
CA PHE A 43 11.82 -8.46 -11.36
C PHE A 43 13.23 -8.72 -10.81
N LEU A 44 13.72 -7.88 -9.90
CA LEU A 44 15.02 -8.07 -9.27
C LEU A 44 15.04 -9.30 -8.33
N ILE A 45 13.89 -9.69 -7.78
CA ILE A 45 13.76 -10.76 -6.78
C ILE A 45 13.34 -12.09 -7.42
N ALA A 46 12.34 -12.07 -8.30
CA ALA A 46 11.61 -13.25 -8.79
C ALA A 46 11.47 -13.32 -10.33
N ASP A 47 12.25 -12.54 -11.09
CA ASP A 47 12.24 -12.51 -12.56
C ASP A 47 10.81 -12.27 -13.14
N VAL A 48 10.26 -13.23 -13.89
CA VAL A 48 9.01 -13.09 -14.67
C VAL A 48 7.78 -13.28 -13.78
N GLU A 49 7.88 -14.11 -12.74
CA GLU A 49 6.77 -14.36 -11.80
C GLU A 49 6.43 -13.10 -11.00
N GLY A 50 7.44 -12.27 -10.70
CA GLY A 50 7.26 -10.97 -10.06
C GLY A 50 6.35 -10.01 -10.82
N ILE A 51 6.32 -10.05 -12.16
CA ILE A 51 5.41 -9.21 -12.95
C ILE A 51 3.96 -9.62 -12.74
N LEU A 52 3.68 -10.93 -12.70
CA LEU A 52 2.34 -11.45 -12.47
C LEU A 52 1.84 -11.07 -11.08
N GLU A 53 2.72 -11.13 -10.06
CA GLU A 53 2.38 -10.74 -8.71
C GLU A 53 1.96 -9.28 -8.62
N VAL A 54 2.74 -8.37 -9.21
CA VAL A 54 2.42 -6.93 -9.22
C VAL A 54 1.08 -6.69 -9.91
N MET A 55 0.84 -7.33 -11.06
CA MET A 55 -0.42 -7.18 -11.79
C MET A 55 -1.62 -7.68 -10.98
N LEU A 56 -1.48 -8.85 -10.34
CA LEU A 56 -2.51 -9.43 -9.49
C LEU A 56 -2.81 -8.53 -8.29
N ARG A 57 -1.78 -7.97 -7.66
CA ARG A 57 -1.91 -7.06 -6.51
C ARG A 57 -2.71 -5.82 -6.87
N ILE A 58 -2.47 -5.21 -8.03
CA ILE A 58 -3.23 -4.04 -8.50
C ILE A 58 -4.68 -4.41 -8.81
N PHE A 59 -4.89 -5.55 -9.47
CA PHE A 59 -6.23 -6.04 -9.77
C PHE A 59 -7.04 -6.29 -8.49
N MET A 60 -6.43 -6.88 -7.48
CA MET A 60 -7.03 -7.12 -6.16
C MET A 60 -7.30 -5.81 -5.41
N ALA A 61 -6.36 -4.86 -5.42
CA ALA A 61 -6.56 -3.54 -4.81
C ALA A 61 -7.71 -2.77 -5.48
N PHE A 62 -7.76 -2.78 -6.81
CA PHE A 62 -8.82 -2.10 -7.57
C PHE A 62 -10.19 -2.73 -7.29
N SER A 63 -10.29 -4.05 -7.39
CA SER A 63 -11.54 -4.78 -7.16
C SER A 63 -12.04 -4.65 -5.72
N SER A 64 -11.16 -4.78 -4.71
CA SER A 64 -11.54 -4.65 -3.30
C SER A 64 -12.06 -3.25 -2.97
N ILE A 65 -11.40 -2.18 -3.44
CA ILE A 65 -11.86 -0.80 -3.25
C ILE A 65 -13.17 -0.55 -3.99
N ALA A 66 -13.32 -1.07 -5.21
CA ALA A 66 -14.55 -0.96 -5.99
C ALA A 66 -15.72 -1.65 -5.29
N THR A 67 -15.52 -2.88 -4.82
CA THR A 67 -16.52 -3.66 -4.07
C THR A 67 -16.89 -2.96 -2.77
N LEU A 68 -15.91 -2.46 -1.99
CA LEU A 68 -16.17 -1.70 -0.77
C LEU A 68 -17.07 -0.48 -1.05
N LEU A 69 -16.72 0.34 -2.04
CA LEU A 69 -17.48 1.55 -2.37
C LEU A 69 -18.86 1.26 -2.97
N PHE A 70 -19.00 0.12 -3.65
CA PHE A 70 -20.28 -0.36 -4.15
C PHE A 70 -21.24 -0.68 -3.00
N PHE A 71 -20.76 -1.43 -1.99
CA PHE A 71 -21.55 -1.71 -0.78
C PHE A 71 -21.90 -0.44 0.00
N LEU A 72 -20.98 0.54 0.04
CA LEU A 72 -21.19 1.80 0.75
C LEU A 72 -22.00 2.83 -0.06
N ARG A 73 -22.38 2.52 -1.31
CA ARG A 73 -23.07 3.44 -2.24
C ARG A 73 -22.35 4.79 -2.45
N GLN A 74 -21.03 4.82 -2.29
CA GLN A 74 -20.18 6.02 -2.38
C GLN A 74 -19.23 5.97 -3.58
N ILE A 75 -19.63 5.33 -4.68
CA ILE A 75 -18.86 5.22 -5.93
C ILE A 75 -18.21 6.54 -6.40
N PRO A 76 -18.84 7.74 -6.26
CA PRO A 76 -18.18 9.00 -6.67
C PRO A 76 -16.85 9.28 -5.97
N ARG A 77 -16.63 8.72 -4.77
CA ARG A 77 -15.39 8.87 -4.00
C ARG A 77 -14.30 7.86 -4.38
N PHE A 78 -14.53 7.03 -5.39
CA PHE A 78 -13.57 6.01 -5.83
C PHE A 78 -12.19 6.58 -6.13
N GLN A 79 -12.12 7.65 -6.91
CA GLN A 79 -10.84 8.24 -7.29
C GLN A 79 -10.07 8.77 -6.08
N GLN A 80 -10.77 9.37 -5.11
CA GLN A 80 -10.17 9.91 -3.88
C GLN A 80 -9.60 8.79 -3.01
N LEU A 81 -10.41 7.78 -2.70
CA LEU A 81 -10.02 6.68 -1.83
C LEU A 81 -8.89 5.86 -2.47
N PHE A 82 -9.05 5.51 -3.75
CA PHE A 82 -8.06 4.73 -4.48
C PHE A 82 -6.71 5.45 -4.54
N THR A 83 -6.70 6.75 -4.91
CA THR A 83 -5.45 7.52 -4.97
C THR A 83 -4.81 7.68 -3.59
N ALA A 84 -5.60 7.89 -2.53
CA ALA A 84 -5.09 8.03 -1.17
C ALA A 84 -4.39 6.75 -0.70
N ILE A 85 -5.04 5.60 -0.88
CA ILE A 85 -4.47 4.30 -0.50
C ILE A 85 -3.22 4.01 -1.33
N PHE A 86 -3.30 4.10 -2.66
CA PHE A 86 -2.16 3.81 -3.54
C PHE A 86 -0.95 4.71 -3.27
N MET A 87 -1.17 5.99 -2.97
CA MET A 87 -0.06 6.88 -2.67
C MET A 87 0.62 6.52 -1.34
N CYS A 88 -0.16 6.13 -0.34
CA CYS A 88 0.39 5.63 0.92
C CYS A 88 1.10 4.28 0.73
N GLU A 89 0.58 3.45 -0.17
CA GLU A 89 1.18 2.17 -0.52
C GLU A 89 2.53 2.35 -1.20
N ASN A 90 2.63 3.25 -2.17
CA ASN A 90 3.91 3.63 -2.79
C ASN A 90 4.92 4.14 -1.75
N PHE A 91 4.46 4.90 -0.76
CA PHE A 91 5.32 5.38 0.32
C PHE A 91 5.84 4.23 1.19
N ILE A 92 4.98 3.30 1.59
CA ILE A 92 5.39 2.11 2.36
C ILE A 92 6.29 1.19 1.55
N MET A 93 5.99 1.00 0.25
CA MET A 93 6.83 0.22 -0.66
C MET A 93 8.24 0.82 -0.78
N ALA A 94 8.37 2.14 -0.93
CA ALA A 94 9.68 2.80 -0.92
C ALA A 94 10.43 2.61 0.40
N LEU A 95 9.74 2.63 1.55
CA LEU A 95 10.35 2.32 2.84
C LEU A 95 10.80 0.86 2.93
N ALA A 96 9.99 -0.08 2.44
CA ALA A 96 10.33 -1.51 2.38
C ALA A 96 11.54 -1.78 1.48
N THR A 97 11.65 -1.13 0.31
CA THR A 97 12.86 -1.21 -0.51
C THR A 97 14.09 -0.69 0.25
N GLY A 98 13.92 0.35 1.07
CA GLY A 98 14.97 0.83 1.97
C GLY A 98 15.40 -0.22 3.00
N THR A 99 14.47 -0.97 3.59
CA THR A 99 14.79 -2.03 4.56
C THR A 99 15.57 -3.18 3.91
N GLU A 100 15.24 -3.55 2.66
CA GLU A 100 16.00 -4.56 1.91
C GLU A 100 17.44 -4.13 1.62
N ILE A 101 17.66 -2.86 1.28
CA ILE A 101 19.02 -2.31 1.07
C ILE A 101 19.84 -2.38 2.36
N VAL A 102 19.24 -2.04 3.50
CA VAL A 102 19.89 -2.14 4.82
C VAL A 102 20.18 -3.61 5.15
N TYR A 103 19.24 -4.52 4.87
CA TYR A 103 19.44 -5.96 5.05
C TYR A 103 20.65 -6.45 4.23
N PHE A 104 20.71 -6.15 2.94
CA PHE A 104 21.83 -6.52 2.07
C PHE A 104 23.17 -5.98 2.61
N TRP A 105 23.18 -4.73 3.09
CA TRP A 105 24.37 -4.13 3.68
C TRP A 105 24.80 -4.83 4.99
N MET A 106 23.85 -5.20 5.86
CA MET A 106 24.13 -5.92 7.10
C MET A 106 24.64 -7.35 6.84
N VAL A 107 24.12 -8.03 5.80
CA VAL A 107 24.60 -9.35 5.37
C VAL A 107 26.04 -9.24 4.87
N MET A 108 26.35 -8.21 4.08
CA MET A 108 27.73 -7.94 3.62
C MET A 108 28.69 -7.61 4.78
N ALA A 109 28.17 -7.02 5.85
CA ALA A 109 28.91 -6.74 7.09
C ALA A 109 28.98 -7.94 8.06
N HIS A 110 28.43 -9.11 7.70
CA HIS A 110 28.38 -10.34 8.52
C HIS A 110 27.76 -10.16 9.91
N ASN A 111 26.68 -9.37 10.01
CA ASN A 111 25.89 -9.30 11.24
C ASN A 111 24.92 -10.48 11.37
N GLU A 112 25.03 -11.25 12.46
CA GLU A 112 24.14 -12.40 12.75
C GLU A 112 22.68 -11.97 13.02
N ASP A 113 22.46 -10.73 13.46
CA ASP A 113 21.12 -10.19 13.75
C ASP A 113 20.38 -9.62 12.52
N ALA A 114 20.99 -9.67 11.33
CA ALA A 114 20.43 -9.05 10.12
C ALA A 114 19.01 -9.54 9.78
N GLU A 115 18.76 -10.85 9.93
CA GLU A 115 17.47 -11.47 9.66
C GLU A 115 16.39 -10.99 10.65
N ARG A 116 16.70 -10.98 11.96
CA ARG A 116 15.75 -10.52 12.99
C ARG A 116 15.37 -9.05 12.81
N ILE A 117 16.34 -8.21 12.45
CA ILE A 117 16.11 -6.79 12.21
C ILE A 117 15.22 -6.59 10.98
N SER A 118 15.47 -7.32 9.89
CA SER A 118 14.65 -7.23 8.67
C SER A 118 13.20 -7.64 8.93
N ILE A 119 13.00 -8.79 9.60
CA ILE A 119 11.65 -9.27 9.96
C ILE A 119 10.93 -8.27 10.87
N ALA A 120 11.61 -7.75 11.90
CA ALA A 120 11.03 -6.75 12.80
C ALA A 120 10.64 -5.47 12.05
N ALA A 121 11.47 -5.01 11.13
CA ALA A 121 11.17 -3.85 10.29
C ALA A 121 9.95 -4.09 9.39
N GLY A 122 9.85 -5.27 8.77
CA GLY A 122 8.69 -5.68 7.98
C GLY A 122 7.39 -5.67 8.79
N VAL A 123 7.39 -6.24 9.99
CA VAL A 123 6.22 -6.24 10.89
C VAL A 123 5.80 -4.81 11.26
N VAL A 124 6.75 -3.94 11.58
CA VAL A 124 6.46 -2.53 11.88
C VAL A 124 5.83 -1.82 10.69
N LEU A 125 6.35 -2.05 9.47
CA LEU A 125 5.79 -1.46 8.25
C LEU A 125 4.36 -1.96 7.96
N VAL A 126 4.07 -3.23 8.19
CA VAL A 126 2.71 -3.79 8.04
C VAL A 126 1.75 -3.16 9.03
N ILE A 127 2.13 -3.06 10.31
CA ILE A 127 1.30 -2.40 11.34
C ILE A 127 1.07 -0.94 10.97
N TRP A 128 2.10 -0.24 10.50
CA TRP A 128 2.02 1.15 10.07
C TRP A 128 1.08 1.31 8.86
N TYR A 129 1.15 0.42 7.89
CA TYR A 129 0.26 0.39 6.74
C TYR A 129 -1.20 0.22 7.16
N ILE A 130 -1.50 -0.77 8.01
CA ILE A 130 -2.86 -1.00 8.53
C ILE A 130 -3.36 0.24 9.27
N ALA A 131 -2.50 0.91 10.04
CA ALA A 131 -2.85 2.15 10.72
C ALA A 131 -3.21 3.26 9.72
N ILE A 132 -2.40 3.47 8.66
CA ILE A 132 -2.69 4.46 7.61
C ILE A 132 -4.01 4.17 6.92
N VAL A 133 -4.23 2.94 6.45
CA VAL A 133 -5.46 2.57 5.74
C VAL A 133 -6.67 2.71 6.64
N SER A 134 -6.58 2.28 7.91
CA SER A 134 -7.63 2.46 8.90
C SER A 134 -7.96 3.94 9.12
N TYR A 135 -6.94 4.80 9.22
CA TYR A 135 -7.13 6.24 9.32
C TYR A 135 -7.82 6.83 8.09
N ILE A 136 -7.42 6.42 6.88
CA ILE A 136 -8.05 6.88 5.63
C ILE A 136 -9.53 6.48 5.61
N LEU A 137 -9.84 5.22 5.87
CA LEU A 137 -11.21 4.71 5.90
C LEU A 137 -12.06 5.42 6.96
N ARG A 138 -11.49 5.64 8.15
CA ARG A 138 -12.16 6.38 9.24
C ARG A 138 -12.55 7.79 8.79
N GLN A 139 -11.64 8.53 8.17
CA GLN A 139 -11.91 9.90 7.77
C GLN A 139 -12.84 9.99 6.56
N MET A 140 -12.74 9.05 5.62
CA MET A 140 -13.58 9.04 4.40
C MET A 140 -15.03 8.67 4.68
N PHE A 141 -15.29 7.78 5.65
CA PHE A 141 -16.61 7.25 5.93
C PHE A 141 -17.17 7.64 7.30
N LEU A 142 -16.44 8.43 8.10
CA LEU A 142 -16.79 8.83 9.46
C LEU A 142 -17.12 7.62 10.38
N TYR A 143 -16.47 6.48 10.14
CA TYR A 143 -16.69 5.25 10.90
C TYR A 143 -16.02 5.26 12.27
N ARG A 144 -16.52 4.37 13.15
CA ARG A 144 -15.85 4.05 14.41
C ARG A 144 -14.52 3.36 14.11
N LEU A 145 -13.50 3.65 14.90
CA LEU A 145 -12.13 3.13 14.73
C LEU A 145 -12.10 1.61 14.52
N SER A 146 -12.89 0.86 15.30
CA SER A 146 -12.94 -0.60 15.22
C SER A 146 -13.34 -1.11 13.83
N ILE A 147 -14.34 -0.49 13.19
CA ILE A 147 -14.80 -0.89 11.85
C ILE A 147 -13.72 -0.58 10.83
N SER A 148 -13.09 0.59 10.93
CA SER A 148 -12.01 1.00 10.04
C SER A 148 -10.80 0.07 10.11
N VAL A 149 -10.43 -0.40 11.31
CA VAL A 149 -9.35 -1.38 11.48
C VAL A 149 -9.72 -2.72 10.85
N ILE A 150 -10.93 -3.24 11.11
CA ILE A 150 -11.38 -4.50 10.52
C ILE A 150 -11.33 -4.42 8.99
N LEU A 151 -11.87 -3.34 8.41
CA LEU A 151 -11.84 -3.13 6.96
C LEU A 151 -10.41 -3.00 6.42
N ALA A 152 -9.51 -2.32 7.12
CA ALA A 152 -8.11 -2.18 6.73
C ALA A 152 -7.38 -3.54 6.73
N VAL A 153 -7.61 -4.37 7.76
CA VAL A 153 -7.06 -5.72 7.84
C VAL A 153 -7.62 -6.60 6.72
N SER A 154 -8.94 -6.57 6.50
CA SER A 154 -9.56 -7.30 5.39
C SER A 154 -9.00 -6.87 4.04
N TYR A 155 -8.83 -5.57 3.81
CA TYR A 155 -8.21 -5.04 2.60
C TYR A 155 -6.76 -5.52 2.44
N PHE A 156 -5.96 -5.50 3.51
CA PHE A 156 -4.58 -5.99 3.49
C PHE A 156 -4.51 -7.49 3.13
N VAL A 157 -5.33 -8.32 3.78
CA VAL A 157 -5.36 -9.77 3.51
C VAL A 157 -5.80 -10.06 2.07
N LEU A 158 -6.79 -9.34 1.56
CA LEU A 158 -7.26 -9.52 0.17
C LEU A 158 -6.22 -9.05 -0.86
N THR A 159 -5.46 -8.00 -0.55
CA THR A 159 -4.52 -7.38 -1.49
C THR A 159 -3.15 -8.04 -1.49
N TYR A 160 -2.67 -8.50 -0.33
CA TYR A 160 -1.33 -9.11 -0.19
C TYR A 160 -1.39 -10.60 0.15
N GLY A 161 -2.31 -11.00 1.03
CA GLY A 161 -2.43 -12.40 1.47
C GLY A 161 -2.87 -13.33 0.34
N LEU A 162 -3.84 -12.92 -0.48
CA LEU A 162 -4.30 -13.74 -1.59
C LEU A 162 -3.23 -13.92 -2.68
N PRO A 163 -2.56 -12.87 -3.20
CA PRO A 163 -1.48 -13.07 -4.17
C PRO A 163 -0.35 -13.97 -3.67
N MET A 164 0.08 -13.82 -2.42
CA MET A 164 1.09 -14.72 -1.82
C MET A 164 0.62 -16.18 -1.84
N LEU A 165 -0.62 -16.45 -1.43
CA LEU A 165 -1.18 -17.81 -1.45
C LEU A 165 -1.28 -18.40 -2.86
N PHE A 166 -1.46 -17.57 -3.90
CA PHE A 166 -1.50 -18.05 -5.29
C PHE A 166 -0.12 -18.33 -5.87
N MET A 167 0.93 -17.68 -5.34
CA MET A 167 2.31 -17.86 -5.81
C MET A 167 3.00 -19.05 -5.14
N ASP A 168 2.55 -19.47 -3.95
CA ASP A 168 3.08 -20.63 -3.23
C ASP A 168 2.45 -22.00 -3.66
N ILE A 169 1.59 -22.03 -4.68
CA ILE A 169 0.90 -23.23 -5.20
C ILE A 169 1.50 -23.66 -6.54
#